data_AF-A0A0B7IFU9-F1
#
_entry.id   AF-A0A0B7IFU9-F1
#
_cell.length_a   1.000
_cell.length_b   1.000
_cell.length_c   1.000
_cell.angle_alpha   90.00
_cell.angle_beta   90.00
_cell.angle_gamma   90.00
#
_symmetry.space_group_name_H-M   'P 1'
#
loop_
_entity.id
_entity.type
_entity.pdbx_description
1 polymer ?
#
loop_
_entity_poly.entity_id
_entity_poly.type
_entity_poly.pdbx_seq_one_letter_code
_entity_poly.pdbx_strand_id
1 'polypeptide(L)'
;MILSIIDIKILQANYLVYEEQFILCWAGKSKISNDKIYYTRVDIELINEQVRLFFSALDEVEISYTENSFSIVEYIQLGINGNQKYYPLEKTDIYFFNNGSYKIEQKLIFKPPVFEPSVIESVWQVSSILFDKIENEMTLSEKEKEQLKSLPFVALLCYLNGVGEAKQRMENIRPLLKTIDVEVYISLKESLRILRKIKYNS
;
A
#
# COMPACT_ATOMS: atom_id res chain seq x y z
N MET A 1 -26.38 -4.39 -5.87
CA MET A 1 -24.97 -4.12 -5.51
C MET A 1 -24.11 -5.06 -6.34
N ILE A 2 -23.92 -4.69 -7.60
CA ILE A 2 -23.21 -5.48 -8.61
C ILE A 2 -21.78 -4.93 -8.63
N LEU A 3 -20.98 -5.32 -7.63
CA LEU A 3 -19.53 -5.26 -7.78
C LEU A 3 -19.13 -6.61 -8.37
N SER A 4 -19.13 -6.62 -9.71
CA SER A 4 -18.30 -7.45 -10.58
C SER A 4 -17.99 -8.89 -10.16
N ILE A 5 -18.96 -9.78 -10.41
CA ILE A 5 -18.80 -11.24 -10.54
C ILE A 5 -17.69 -11.64 -11.54
N ILE A 6 -17.21 -10.70 -12.35
CA ILE A 6 -16.21 -10.94 -13.41
C ILE A 6 -14.76 -11.01 -12.87
N ASP A 7 -14.41 -10.31 -11.77
CA ASP A 7 -13.04 -10.35 -11.21
C ASP A 7 -12.78 -11.53 -10.26
N ILE A 8 -13.84 -12.15 -9.72
CA ILE A 8 -13.76 -13.28 -8.77
C ILE A 8 -13.25 -14.56 -9.45
N LYS A 9 -13.33 -14.65 -10.78
CA LYS A 9 -13.07 -15.89 -11.54
C LYS A 9 -11.61 -16.35 -11.59
N ILE A 10 -10.64 -15.58 -11.08
CA ILE A 10 -9.20 -15.88 -11.19
C ILE A 10 -8.46 -15.65 -9.85
N LEU A 11 -9.10 -15.91 -8.71
CA LEU A 11 -8.42 -15.88 -7.40
C LEU A 11 -8.66 -17.21 -6.68
N GLN A 12 -7.58 -17.91 -6.34
CA GLN A 12 -7.66 -19.13 -5.55
C GLN A 12 -7.84 -18.75 -4.08
N ALA A 13 -8.99 -19.11 -3.51
CA ALA A 13 -9.25 -18.97 -2.09
C ALA A 13 -8.55 -20.07 -1.30
N ASN A 14 -8.01 -19.71 -0.15
CA ASN A 14 -7.36 -20.61 0.79
C ASN A 14 -8.07 -20.49 2.15
N TYR A 15 -8.05 -21.56 2.92
CA TYR A 15 -8.81 -21.67 4.17
C TYR A 15 -7.95 -22.25 5.27
N LEU A 16 -8.12 -21.72 6.48
CA LEU A 16 -7.56 -22.27 7.71
C LEU A 16 -8.64 -22.28 8.79
N VAL A 17 -8.62 -23.34 9.60
CA VAL A 17 -9.52 -23.49 10.75
C VAL A 17 -8.69 -23.38 12.02
N TYR A 18 -9.07 -22.46 12.91
CA TYR A 18 -8.44 -22.29 14.22
C TYR A 18 -9.42 -22.65 15.33
N GLU A 19 -8.96 -23.42 16.32
CA GLU A 19 -9.73 -23.80 17.53
C GLU A 19 -11.11 -24.41 17.22
N GLU A 20 -11.26 -25.07 16.05
CA GLU A 20 -12.51 -25.64 15.51
C GLU A 20 -13.67 -24.63 15.34
N GLN A 21 -13.41 -23.34 15.51
CA GLN A 21 -14.44 -22.29 15.56
C GLN A 21 -14.24 -21.25 14.46
N PHE A 22 -13.01 -20.83 14.20
CA PHE A 22 -12.72 -19.73 13.29
C PHE A 22 -12.35 -20.26 11.91
N ILE A 23 -13.15 -19.88 10.90
CA ILE A 23 -12.88 -20.23 9.51
C ILE A 23 -12.32 -18.98 8.83
N LEU A 24 -10.99 -18.89 8.78
CA LEU A 24 -10.29 -17.81 8.10
C LEU A 24 -10.13 -18.18 6.62
N CYS A 25 -10.50 -17.24 5.75
CA CYS A 25 -10.32 -17.34 4.31
C CYS A 25 -9.44 -16.20 3.81
N TRP A 26 -8.57 -16.48 2.85
CA TRP A 26 -7.91 -15.43 2.08
C TRP A 26 -7.85 -15.75 0.59
N ALA A 27 -7.98 -14.70 -0.22
CA ALA A 27 -7.85 -14.76 -1.67
C ALA A 27 -7.05 -13.55 -2.16
N GLY A 28 -6.17 -13.77 -3.13
CA GLY A 28 -5.36 -12.72 -3.72
C GLY A 28 -4.52 -13.24 -4.88
N LYS A 29 -4.01 -12.33 -5.71
CA LYS A 29 -3.14 -12.68 -6.83
C LYS A 29 -1.76 -13.02 -6.27
N SER A 30 -1.38 -14.28 -6.32
CA SER A 30 -0.09 -14.75 -5.81
C SER A 30 1.02 -14.61 -6.85
N LYS A 31 2.23 -14.33 -6.37
CA LYS A 31 3.49 -14.45 -7.11
C LYS A 31 4.56 -15.04 -6.19
N ILE A 32 5.50 -15.78 -6.77
CA ILE A 32 6.62 -16.35 -6.02
C ILE A 32 7.87 -15.52 -6.32
N SER A 33 8.60 -15.13 -5.27
CA SER A 33 9.90 -14.45 -5.39
C SER A 33 10.78 -14.85 -4.21
N ASN A 34 12.02 -15.26 -4.48
CA ASN A 34 12.99 -15.69 -3.45
C ASN A 34 12.41 -16.69 -2.43
N ASP A 35 11.75 -17.74 -2.94
CA ASP A 35 11.08 -18.80 -2.15
C ASP A 35 9.97 -18.32 -1.19
N LYS A 36 9.51 -17.08 -1.36
CA LYS A 36 8.35 -16.52 -0.64
C LYS A 36 7.17 -16.32 -1.58
N ILE A 37 5.97 -16.51 -1.03
CA ILE A 37 4.72 -16.21 -1.71
C ILE A 37 4.26 -14.83 -1.28
N TYR A 38 4.05 -13.97 -2.27
CA TYR A 38 3.50 -12.64 -2.10
C TYR A 38 2.15 -12.57 -2.78
N TYR A 39 1.24 -11.79 -2.20
CA TYR A 39 -0.10 -11.60 -2.73
C TYR A 39 -0.38 -10.12 -2.99
N THR A 40 -1.18 -9.83 -4.02
CA THR A 40 -1.74 -8.50 -4.30
C THR A 40 -3.25 -8.60 -4.47
N ARG A 41 -4.00 -7.51 -4.30
CA ARG A 41 -5.48 -7.53 -4.29
C ARG A 41 -6.02 -8.57 -3.28
N VAL A 42 -5.53 -8.49 -2.05
CA VAL A 42 -5.79 -9.46 -1.00
C VAL A 42 -7.02 -9.09 -0.21
N ASP A 43 -7.89 -10.07 -0.01
CA ASP A 43 -9.00 -10.01 0.93
C ASP A 43 -8.84 -11.15 1.96
N ILE A 44 -9.02 -10.84 3.24
CA ILE A 44 -8.90 -11.79 4.36
C ILE A 44 -10.10 -11.61 5.28
N GLU A 45 -10.86 -12.68 5.48
CA GLU A 45 -12.15 -12.65 6.17
C GLU A 45 -12.29 -13.83 7.14
N LEU A 46 -12.98 -13.62 8.26
CA LEU A 46 -13.57 -14.69 9.08
C LEU A 46 -14.97 -14.98 8.55
N ILE A 47 -15.12 -16.12 7.87
CA ILE A 47 -16.37 -16.46 7.16
C ILE A 47 -17.52 -16.67 8.14
N ASN A 48 -17.27 -17.39 9.23
CA ASN A 48 -18.27 -17.71 10.24
C ASN A 48 -18.78 -16.46 10.98
N GLU A 49 -17.97 -15.41 11.07
CA GLU A 49 -18.35 -14.13 11.68
C GLU A 49 -18.81 -13.07 10.68
N GLN A 50 -18.62 -13.30 9.37
CA GLN A 50 -18.86 -12.32 8.31
C GLN A 50 -18.08 -11.01 8.52
N VAL A 51 -16.87 -11.11 9.09
CA VAL A 51 -15.99 -9.98 9.37
C VAL A 51 -14.80 -10.00 8.43
N ARG A 52 -14.55 -8.86 7.79
CA ARG A 52 -13.32 -8.63 7.02
C ARG A 52 -12.21 -8.17 7.95
N LEU A 53 -11.15 -8.95 8.01
CA LEU A 53 -9.98 -8.69 8.85
C LEU A 53 -8.97 -7.78 8.16
N PHE A 54 -8.80 -7.93 6.85
CA PHE A 54 -7.81 -7.17 6.08
C PHE A 54 -8.21 -7.04 4.62
N PHE A 55 -7.88 -5.89 4.02
CA PHE A 55 -8.02 -5.64 2.59
C PHE A 55 -6.83 -4.83 2.08
N SER A 56 -6.22 -5.28 0.98
CA SER A 56 -5.24 -4.52 0.23
C SER A 56 -5.55 -4.58 -1.26
N ALA A 57 -5.69 -3.43 -1.91
CA ALA A 57 -5.91 -3.35 -3.34
C ALA A 57 -4.61 -3.39 -4.16
N LEU A 58 -3.55 -2.74 -3.66
CA LEU A 58 -2.32 -2.47 -4.41
C LEU A 58 -1.07 -2.96 -3.69
N ASP A 59 -1.10 -3.01 -2.36
CA ASP A 59 0.06 -3.38 -1.57
C ASP A 59 0.36 -4.88 -1.70
N GLU A 60 1.64 -5.19 -1.62
CA GLU A 60 2.13 -6.55 -1.66
C GLU A 60 2.14 -7.14 -0.26
N VAL A 61 1.63 -8.36 -0.11
CA VAL A 61 1.38 -8.95 1.19
C VAL A 61 2.08 -10.29 1.30
N GLU A 62 2.86 -10.47 2.35
CA GLU A 62 3.36 -11.78 2.77
C GLU A 62 2.43 -12.31 3.87
N ILE A 63 2.02 -13.57 3.71
CA ILE A 63 1.15 -14.27 4.66
C ILE A 63 1.94 -15.43 5.26
N SER A 64 1.87 -15.56 6.58
CA SER A 64 2.40 -16.71 7.32
C SER A 64 1.44 -17.09 8.43
N TYR A 65 1.45 -18.34 8.86
CA TYR A 65 0.55 -18.82 9.89
C TYR A 65 1.16 -19.98 10.68
N THR A 66 0.66 -20.16 11.89
CA THR A 66 0.97 -21.28 12.79
C THR A 66 -0.34 -21.97 13.16
N GLU A 67 -0.31 -22.89 14.13
CA GLU A 67 -1.52 -23.55 14.63
C GLU A 67 -2.51 -22.59 15.31
N ASN A 68 -2.05 -21.45 15.84
CA ASN A 68 -2.88 -20.52 16.61
C ASN A 68 -2.77 -19.06 16.17
N SER A 69 -2.06 -18.77 15.07
CA SER A 69 -1.88 -17.40 14.60
C SER A 69 -1.88 -17.27 13.09
N PHE A 70 -2.43 -16.15 12.61
CA PHE A 70 -2.33 -15.71 11.22
C PHE A 70 -1.64 -14.35 11.14
N SER A 71 -0.58 -14.25 10.36
CA SER A 71 0.29 -13.08 10.28
C SER A 71 0.34 -12.53 8.86
N ILE A 72 0.21 -11.21 8.74
CA ILE A 72 0.16 -10.45 7.50
C ILE A 72 1.27 -9.40 7.56
N VAL A 73 2.15 -9.35 6.57
CA VAL A 73 3.11 -8.26 6.40
C VAL A 73 2.79 -7.51 5.11
N GLU A 74 2.38 -6.25 5.24
CA GLU A 74 2.16 -5.32 4.13
C GLU A 74 3.51 -4.74 3.69
N TYR A 75 3.80 -4.74 2.39
CA TYR A 75 4.98 -4.16 1.78
C TYR A 75 4.59 -3.02 0.85
N ILE A 76 5.41 -1.96 0.88
CA ILE A 76 5.33 -0.86 -0.09
C ILE A 76 6.55 -0.86 -1.00
N GLN A 77 6.35 -0.47 -2.24
CA GLN A 77 7.42 -0.34 -3.22
C GLN A 77 7.92 1.10 -3.25
N LEU A 78 9.22 1.30 -3.00
CA LEU A 78 9.87 2.61 -3.04
C LEU A 78 11.20 2.52 -3.80
N GLY A 79 11.54 3.57 -4.54
CA GLY A 79 12.76 3.63 -5.33
C GLY A 79 12.83 4.85 -6.24
N ILE A 80 14.03 5.08 -6.76
CA ILE A 80 14.36 6.18 -7.68
C ILE A 80 14.97 5.56 -8.94
N ASN A 81 14.71 6.15 -10.11
CA ASN A 81 15.33 5.77 -11.40
C ASN A 81 15.18 4.27 -11.76
N GLY A 82 14.02 3.69 -11.50
CA GLY A 82 13.74 2.28 -11.82
C GLY A 82 14.27 1.26 -10.81
N ASN A 83 15.05 1.69 -9.81
CA ASN A 83 15.54 0.81 -8.74
C ASN A 83 14.53 0.70 -7.60
N GLN A 84 13.38 0.09 -7.91
CA GLN A 84 12.31 -0.14 -6.94
C GLN A 84 12.66 -1.31 -6.01
N LYS A 85 12.44 -1.11 -4.71
CA LYS A 85 12.60 -2.13 -3.67
C LYS A 85 11.34 -2.21 -2.82
N TYR A 86 11.08 -3.39 -2.27
CA TYR A 86 9.99 -3.63 -1.34
C TYR A 86 10.47 -3.39 0.09
N TYR A 87 9.70 -2.60 0.84
CA TYR A 87 9.95 -2.29 2.25
C TYR A 87 8.75 -2.75 3.08
N PRO A 88 8.97 -3.52 4.15
CA PRO A 88 7.88 -3.93 5.04
C PRO A 88 7.33 -2.69 5.74
N LEU A 89 6.03 -2.44 5.60
CA LEU A 89 5.34 -1.29 6.17
C LEU A 89 4.76 -1.65 7.54
N GLU A 90 3.86 -2.61 7.58
CA GLU A 90 3.06 -2.94 8.76
C GLU A 90 2.89 -4.45 8.88
N LYS A 91 2.94 -4.93 10.12
CA LYS A 91 2.63 -6.31 10.48
C LYS A 91 1.30 -6.34 11.22
N THR A 92 0.39 -7.20 10.77
CA THR A 92 -0.83 -7.55 11.50
C THR A 92 -0.74 -9.00 11.94
N ASP A 93 -0.83 -9.25 13.24
CA ASP A 93 -0.88 -10.58 13.84
C ASP A 93 -2.28 -10.83 14.41
N ILE A 94 -2.86 -11.97 14.08
CA ILE A 94 -4.17 -12.40 14.56
C ILE A 94 -3.96 -13.67 15.36
N TYR A 95 -4.25 -13.60 16.66
CA TYR A 95 -4.10 -14.70 17.61
C TYR A 95 -5.45 -15.28 17.94
N PHE A 96 -5.61 -16.60 17.81
CA PHE A 96 -6.83 -17.33 18.14
C PHE A 96 -6.65 -18.06 19.47
N PHE A 97 -7.66 -17.99 20.33
CA PHE A 97 -7.64 -18.59 21.65
C PHE A 97 -8.75 -19.63 21.81
N ASN A 98 -8.46 -20.68 22.57
CA ASN A 98 -9.38 -21.79 22.85
C ASN A 98 -10.66 -21.42 23.61
N ASN A 99 -10.75 -20.21 24.15
CA ASN A 99 -11.94 -19.68 24.80
C ASN A 99 -12.93 -19.02 23.82
N GLY A 100 -12.72 -19.19 22.51
CA GLY A 100 -13.57 -18.61 21.46
C GLY A 100 -13.37 -17.11 21.27
N SER A 101 -12.20 -16.59 21.64
CA SER A 101 -11.82 -15.20 21.34
C SER A 101 -10.61 -15.14 20.40
N TYR A 102 -10.43 -14.00 19.75
CA TYR A 102 -9.20 -13.69 19.03
C TYR A 102 -8.74 -12.27 19.34
N LYS A 103 -7.45 -12.01 19.12
CA LYS A 103 -6.84 -10.69 19.28
C LYS A 103 -6.11 -10.32 18.00
N ILE A 104 -6.33 -9.09 17.55
CA ILE A 104 -5.58 -8.50 16.43
C ILE A 104 -4.58 -7.51 17.00
N GLU A 105 -3.31 -7.67 16.65
CA GLU A 105 -2.24 -6.73 16.94
C GLU A 105 -1.68 -6.16 15.65
N GLN A 106 -1.55 -4.83 15.59
CA GLN A 106 -0.97 -4.13 14.45
C GLN A 106 0.29 -3.41 14.89
N LYS A 107 1.35 -3.53 14.10
CA LYS A 107 2.63 -2.89 14.36
C LYS A 107 3.21 -2.31 13.08
N LEU A 108 3.43 -0.99 13.06
CA LEU A 108 4.24 -0.37 12.03
C LEU A 108 5.70 -0.84 12.20
N ILE A 109 6.22 -1.54 11.20
CA ILE A 109 7.61 -2.05 11.17
C ILE A 109 8.45 -1.34 10.10
N PHE A 110 7.91 -0.26 9.54
CA PHE A 110 8.50 0.49 8.45
C PHE A 110 9.80 1.18 8.84
N LYS A 111 10.82 0.95 8.03
CA LYS A 111 12.08 1.69 8.05
C LYS A 111 12.24 2.38 6.70
N PRO A 112 12.03 3.71 6.62
CA PRO A 112 12.10 4.40 5.35
C PRO A 112 13.52 4.29 4.77
N PRO A 113 13.65 4.12 3.45
CA PRO A 113 14.96 4.18 2.81
C PRO A 113 15.54 5.60 2.89
N VAL A 114 16.82 5.67 3.24
CA VAL A 114 17.61 6.90 3.27
C VAL A 114 18.43 6.99 1.98
N PHE A 115 18.31 8.11 1.29
CA PHE A 115 19.05 8.42 0.07
C PHE A 115 20.01 9.57 0.30
N GLU A 116 21.03 9.67 -0.57
CA GLU A 116 21.93 10.83 -0.58
C GLU A 116 21.13 12.13 -0.80
N PRO A 117 21.38 13.19 0.00
CA PRO A 117 20.62 14.43 -0.08
C PRO A 117 20.57 15.05 -1.49
N SER A 118 21.71 15.02 -2.22
CA SER A 118 21.80 15.54 -3.59
C SER A 118 20.89 14.80 -4.59
N VAL A 119 20.66 13.51 -4.37
CA VAL A 119 19.74 12.71 -5.19
C VAL A 119 18.31 13.13 -4.92
N ILE A 120 17.94 13.31 -3.65
CA ILE A 120 16.59 13.75 -3.24
C ILE A 120 16.30 15.16 -3.74
N GLU A 121 17.25 16.08 -3.63
CA GLU A 121 17.13 17.45 -4.15
C GLU A 121 16.88 17.44 -5.66
N SER A 122 17.68 16.68 -6.42
CA SER A 122 17.54 16.59 -7.89
C SER A 122 16.18 16.02 -8.29
N VAL A 123 15.74 14.96 -7.61
CA VAL A 123 14.43 14.35 -7.85
C VAL A 123 13.30 15.32 -7.52
N TRP A 124 13.39 16.00 -6.38
CA TRP A 124 12.37 16.96 -5.95
C TRP A 124 12.28 18.18 -6.86
N GLN A 125 13.40 18.69 -7.38
CA GLN A 125 13.40 19.79 -8.34
C GLN A 125 12.59 19.44 -9.59
N VAL A 126 12.79 18.24 -10.14
CA VAL A 126 12.03 17.77 -11.31
C VAL A 126 10.55 17.60 -10.96
N SER A 127 10.24 16.97 -9.83
CA SER A 127 8.85 16.76 -9.39
C SER A 127 8.11 18.06 -9.08
N SER A 128 8.79 19.06 -8.53
CA SER A 128 8.20 20.36 -8.19
C SER A 128 7.65 21.09 -9.40
N ILE A 129 8.35 21.02 -10.54
CA ILE A 129 7.87 21.60 -11.81
C ILE A 129 6.54 20.96 -12.21
N LEU A 130 6.39 19.65 -12.01
CA LEU A 130 5.13 18.95 -12.32
C LEU A 130 4.03 19.33 -11.33
N PHE A 131 4.34 19.47 -10.04
CA PHE A 131 3.39 20.02 -9.06
C PHE A 131 2.90 21.41 -9.47
N ASP A 132 3.82 22.33 -9.81
CA ASP A 132 3.47 23.69 -10.23
C ASP A 132 2.52 23.68 -11.43
N LYS A 133 2.78 22.82 -12.43
CA LYS A 133 1.90 22.71 -13.60
C LYS A 133 0.50 22.22 -13.24
N ILE A 134 0.39 21.23 -12.36
CA ILE A 134 -0.91 20.69 -11.93
C ILE A 134 -1.67 21.71 -11.10
N GLU A 135 -1.01 22.37 -10.15
CA GLU A 135 -1.62 23.39 -9.29
C GLU A 135 -2.12 24.61 -10.08
N ASN A 136 -1.48 24.91 -11.22
CA ASN A 136 -1.90 25.97 -12.15
C ASN A 136 -2.79 25.46 -13.29
N GLU A 137 -3.29 24.21 -13.22
CA GLU A 137 -4.18 23.58 -14.21
C GLU A 137 -3.63 23.63 -15.66
N MET A 138 -2.32 23.56 -15.82
CA MET A 138 -1.66 23.59 -17.13
C MET A 138 -1.77 22.23 -17.84
N THR A 139 -1.85 22.27 -19.18
CA THR A 139 -1.82 21.07 -20.01
C THR A 139 -0.47 20.33 -19.86
N LEU A 140 -0.54 19.05 -19.49
CA LEU A 140 0.63 18.18 -19.39
C LEU A 140 0.99 17.58 -20.76
N SER A 141 2.28 17.58 -21.10
CA SER A 141 2.81 16.83 -22.23
C SER A 141 2.73 15.32 -21.99
N GLU A 142 2.85 14.51 -23.05
CA GLU A 142 2.84 13.04 -22.92
C GLU A 142 3.94 12.52 -22.00
N LYS A 143 5.12 13.15 -22.04
CA LYS A 143 6.22 12.82 -21.12
C LYS A 143 5.85 13.12 -19.65
N GLU A 144 5.17 14.23 -19.40
CA GLU A 144 4.74 14.62 -18.06
C GLU A 144 3.60 13.76 -17.54
N LYS A 145 2.68 13.32 -18.41
CA LYS A 145 1.67 12.32 -18.05
C LYS A 145 2.30 10.99 -17.66
N GLU A 146 3.38 10.58 -18.32
CA GLU A 146 4.11 9.39 -17.90
C GLU A 146 4.80 9.61 -16.54
N GLN A 147 5.42 10.77 -16.32
CA GLN A 147 6.01 11.12 -15.03
C GLN A 147 4.97 11.18 -13.90
N LEU A 148 3.75 11.66 -14.21
CA LEU A 148 2.64 11.79 -13.27
C LEU A 148 2.30 10.46 -12.59
N LYS A 149 2.40 9.34 -13.30
CA LYS A 149 2.17 7.99 -12.75
C LYS A 149 3.06 7.66 -11.55
N SER A 150 4.27 8.20 -11.53
CA SER A 150 5.24 7.99 -10.45
C SER A 150 5.23 9.08 -9.37
N LEU A 151 4.58 10.22 -9.65
CA LEU A 151 4.62 11.42 -8.79
C LEU A 151 4.21 11.14 -7.34
N PRO A 152 3.13 10.37 -7.04
CA PRO A 152 2.77 10.04 -5.66
C PRO A 152 3.88 9.39 -4.85
N PHE A 153 4.49 8.33 -5.39
CA PHE A 153 5.53 7.57 -4.70
C PHE A 153 6.84 8.37 -4.60
N VAL A 154 7.17 9.16 -5.61
CA VAL A 154 8.33 10.06 -5.57
C VAL A 154 8.15 11.13 -4.50
N ALA A 155 6.98 11.75 -4.41
CA ALA A 155 6.70 12.77 -3.39
C ALA A 155 6.67 12.18 -1.97
N LEU A 156 6.12 10.97 -1.80
CA LEU A 156 6.23 10.20 -0.55
C LEU A 156 7.71 10.02 -0.17
N LEU A 157 8.54 9.57 -1.11
CA LEU A 157 9.96 9.32 -0.86
C LEU A 157 10.71 10.60 -0.48
N CYS A 158 10.48 11.70 -1.21
CA CYS A 158 11.06 13.01 -0.89
C CYS A 158 10.67 13.45 0.52
N TYR A 159 9.39 13.31 0.91
CA TYR A 159 8.95 13.63 2.27
C TYR A 159 9.66 12.79 3.33
N LEU A 160 9.78 11.48 3.11
CA LEU A 160 10.49 10.56 4.02
C LEU A 160 11.98 10.89 4.16
N ASN A 161 12.55 11.60 3.18
CA ASN A 161 13.95 12.03 3.16
C ASN A 161 14.14 13.53 3.46
N GLY A 162 13.15 14.17 4.11
CA GLY A 162 13.31 15.52 4.67
C GLY A 162 12.73 16.66 3.84
N VAL A 163 12.13 16.40 2.68
CA VAL A 163 11.43 17.41 1.88
C VAL A 163 10.03 17.63 2.46
N GLY A 164 9.94 18.42 3.52
CA GLY A 164 8.70 18.61 4.29
C GLY A 164 7.51 19.14 3.46
N GLU A 165 7.77 20.01 2.48
CA GLU A 165 6.73 20.60 1.63
C GLU A 165 6.03 19.58 0.71
N ALA A 166 6.66 18.44 0.41
CA ALA A 166 6.12 17.44 -0.50
C ALA A 166 4.73 16.93 -0.06
N LYS A 167 4.51 16.79 1.25
CA LYS A 167 3.20 16.40 1.78
C LYS A 167 2.12 17.43 1.50
N GLN A 168 2.41 18.72 1.70
CA GLN A 168 1.42 19.77 1.48
C GLN A 168 1.07 19.86 0.00
N ARG A 169 2.07 19.77 -0.89
CA ARG A 169 1.89 19.74 -2.34
C ARG A 169 1.02 18.56 -2.79
N MET A 170 1.24 17.37 -2.23
CA MET A 170 0.35 16.22 -2.47
C MET A 170 -1.10 16.48 -2.07
N GLU A 171 -1.35 17.08 -0.89
CA GLU A 171 -2.71 17.40 -0.46
C GLU A 171 -3.38 18.46 -1.36
N ASN A 172 -2.61 19.46 -1.84
CA ASN A 172 -3.12 20.50 -2.72
C ASN A 172 -3.60 19.95 -4.08
N ILE A 173 -2.81 19.08 -4.72
CA ILE A 173 -3.15 18.56 -6.05
C ILE A 173 -4.15 17.40 -6.02
N ARG A 174 -4.35 16.78 -4.85
CA ARG A 174 -5.25 15.64 -4.68
C ARG A 174 -6.64 15.81 -5.29
N PRO A 175 -7.39 16.91 -5.05
CA PRO A 175 -8.69 17.11 -5.67
C PRO A 175 -8.62 17.22 -7.21
N LEU A 176 -7.54 17.78 -7.74
CA LEU A 176 -7.33 18.00 -9.18
C LEU A 176 -7.07 16.68 -9.91
N LEU A 177 -6.32 15.77 -9.29
CA LEU A 177 -5.99 14.48 -9.92
C LEU A 177 -7.20 13.60 -10.20
N LYS A 178 -8.31 13.77 -9.48
CA LYS A 178 -9.53 12.97 -9.68
C LYS A 178 -10.08 13.08 -11.11
N THR A 179 -9.91 14.24 -11.76
CA THR A 179 -10.34 14.46 -13.15
C THR A 179 -9.23 14.20 -14.17
N ILE A 180 -7.96 14.36 -13.77
CA ILE A 180 -6.80 14.16 -14.65
C ILE A 180 -6.52 12.68 -14.87
N ASP A 181 -6.36 11.91 -13.78
CA ASP A 181 -6.01 10.50 -13.82
C ASP A 181 -6.44 9.81 -12.52
N VAL A 182 -7.43 8.92 -12.65
CA VAL A 182 -8.03 8.21 -11.51
C VAL A 182 -7.03 7.27 -10.82
N GLU A 183 -6.11 6.65 -11.57
CA GLU A 183 -5.12 5.73 -11.01
C GLU A 183 -4.09 6.50 -10.18
N VAL A 184 -3.62 7.63 -10.70
CA VAL A 184 -2.72 8.54 -9.97
C VAL A 184 -3.40 9.09 -8.72
N TYR A 185 -4.67 9.45 -8.81
CA TYR A 185 -5.45 9.90 -7.65
C TYR A 185 -5.53 8.83 -6.54
N ILE A 186 -5.72 7.56 -6.91
CA ILE A 186 -5.72 6.44 -5.96
C ILE A 186 -4.32 6.29 -5.34
N SER A 187 -3.26 6.27 -6.16
CA SER A 187 -1.87 6.14 -5.69
C SER A 187 -1.45 7.28 -4.75
N LEU A 188 -1.91 8.51 -5.01
CA LEU A 188 -1.70 9.65 -4.12
C LEU A 188 -2.40 9.49 -2.77
N LYS A 189 -3.64 9.00 -2.76
CA LYS A 189 -4.35 8.71 -1.51
C LYS A 189 -3.62 7.64 -0.68
N GLU A 190 -3.07 6.63 -1.33
CA GLU A 190 -2.29 5.59 -0.67
C GLU A 190 -0.99 6.17 -0.09
N SER A 191 -0.28 7.00 -0.86
CA SER A 191 0.92 7.71 -0.39
C SER A 191 0.62 8.56 0.86
N LEU A 192 -0.50 9.29 0.86
CA LEU A 192 -0.97 10.07 2.02
C LEU A 192 -1.49 9.18 3.17
N ARG A 193 -2.02 7.98 2.91
CA ARG A 193 -2.36 6.97 3.95
C ARG A 193 -1.09 6.52 4.67
N ILE A 194 -0.03 6.19 3.93
CA ILE A 194 1.27 5.79 4.50
C ILE A 194 1.83 6.88 5.41
N LEU A 195 1.84 8.15 4.95
CA LEU A 195 2.30 9.27 5.79
C LEU A 195 1.50 9.43 7.09
N ARG A 196 0.18 9.19 7.05
CA ARG A 196 -0.66 9.21 8.25
C ARG A 196 -0.31 8.06 9.20
N LYS A 197 -0.14 6.84 8.67
CA LYS A 197 0.27 5.67 9.47
C LYS A 197 1.59 5.92 10.20
N ILE A 198 2.59 6.47 9.52
CA ILE A 198 3.89 6.79 10.12
C ILE A 198 3.70 7.81 11.25
N LYS A 199 2.96 8.90 11.01
CA LYS A 199 2.75 9.96 12.02
C LYS A 199 2.11 9.46 13.31
N TYR A 200 1.13 8.55 13.24
CA TYR A 200 0.43 8.07 14.44
C TYR A 200 1.17 6.98 15.22
N ASN A 201 2.19 6.37 14.62
CA ASN A 201 3.00 5.30 15.21
C ASN A 201 4.46 5.72 15.50
N SER A 202 4.77 7.01 15.35
CA SER A 202 6.09 7.59 15.70
C SER A 202 6.10 8.16 17.11
#